data_AF-A0A845M7H7-F1
#
_entry.id   AF-A0A845M7H7-F1
#
_cell.length_a   1.000
_cell.length_b   1.000
_cell.length_c   1.000
_cell.angle_alpha   90.00
_cell.angle_beta   90.00
_cell.angle_gamma   90.00
#
_symmetry.space_group_name_H-M   'P 1'
#
loop_
_entity.id
_entity.type
_entity.pdbx_description
1 polymer ?
#
loop_
_entity_poly.entity_id
_entity_poly.type
_entity_poly.pdbx_seq_one_letter_code
_entity_poly.pdbx_strand_id
1 'polypeptide(L)'
;MSARLSTAIRIGDAAMAILRKTRSFPDQRLGEIEDWADREHIGVEPMLLALSMELALKAWFVFDHDNPDALKSHDLIKLFEALLPESQQKLDQEFRRSVNPPHASPFFDDYGIRDILTQHKDAFIDWRYLHEAKKTMMFDQSVFEATLEMVLREFRKRYLIETVTPTFGDYE
;
A
#
# COMPACT_ATOMS: atom_id res chain seq x y z
N MET A 1 -24.00 9.50 -3.71
CA MET A 1 -22.60 9.39 -3.22
C MET A 1 -21.99 10.78 -3.13
N SER A 2 -21.32 11.11 -2.02
CA SER A 2 -20.51 12.35 -1.96
C SER A 2 -19.33 12.22 -2.93
N ALA A 3 -18.98 13.29 -3.65
CA ALA A 3 -17.83 13.32 -4.55
C ALA A 3 -16.53 12.87 -3.85
N ARG A 4 -16.42 13.15 -2.55
CA ARG A 4 -15.27 12.83 -1.68
C ARG A 4 -15.11 11.33 -1.46
N LEU A 5 -16.20 10.64 -1.13
CA LEU A 5 -16.25 9.18 -1.00
C LEU A 5 -15.88 8.52 -2.33
N SER A 6 -16.36 9.05 -3.46
CA SER A 6 -16.00 8.54 -4.78
C SER A 6 -14.51 8.70 -5.09
N THR A 7 -13.88 9.80 -4.65
CA THR A 7 -12.43 10.02 -4.80
C THR A 7 -11.63 9.03 -3.96
N ALA A 8 -11.97 8.86 -2.67
CA ALA A 8 -11.29 7.90 -1.80
C ALA A 8 -11.35 6.47 -2.37
N ILE A 9 -12.52 6.05 -2.87
CA ILE A 9 -12.70 4.73 -3.51
C ILE A 9 -11.81 4.62 -4.75
N ARG A 10 -11.81 5.62 -5.65
CA ARG A 10 -10.98 5.62 -6.86
C ARG A 10 -9.48 5.53 -6.56
N ILE A 11 -9.01 6.23 -5.52
CA ILE A 11 -7.60 6.16 -5.09
C ILE A 11 -7.30 4.75 -4.56
N GLY A 12 -8.17 4.19 -3.72
CA GLY A 12 -8.01 2.83 -3.20
C GLY A 12 -8.03 1.74 -4.28
N ASP A 13 -8.87 1.89 -5.30
CA ASP A 13 -8.90 0.97 -6.45
C ASP A 13 -7.66 1.10 -7.33
N ALA A 14 -7.12 2.31 -7.50
CA ALA A 14 -5.84 2.51 -8.18
C ALA A 14 -4.68 1.83 -7.45
N ALA A 15 -4.62 1.95 -6.11
CA ALA A 15 -3.65 1.23 -5.29
C ALA A 15 -3.79 -0.30 -5.48
N MET A 16 -5.01 -0.83 -5.37
CA MET A 16 -5.27 -2.26 -5.60
C MET A 16 -4.85 -2.72 -7.01
N ALA A 17 -5.07 -1.90 -8.04
CA ALA A 17 -4.66 -2.22 -9.40
C ALA A 17 -3.12 -2.30 -9.54
N ILE A 18 -2.39 -1.40 -8.87
CA ILE A 18 -0.93 -1.42 -8.85
C ILE A 18 -0.41 -2.67 -8.12
N LEU A 19 -0.94 -3.00 -6.94
CA LEU A 19 -0.57 -4.24 -6.22
C LEU A 19 -0.81 -5.51 -7.06
N ARG A 20 -1.93 -5.57 -7.80
CA ARG A 20 -2.19 -6.70 -8.69
C ARG A 20 -1.20 -6.75 -9.85
N LYS A 21 -0.79 -5.57 -10.34
CA LYS A 21 0.19 -5.49 -11.41
C LYS A 21 1.56 -5.96 -10.95
N THR A 22 1.98 -5.62 -9.72
CA THR A 22 3.26 -6.08 -9.17
C THR A 22 3.33 -7.60 -9.07
N ARG A 23 2.23 -8.25 -8.67
CA ARG A 23 2.11 -9.72 -8.64
C ARG A 23 2.10 -10.39 -10.02
N SER A 24 1.94 -9.63 -11.10
CA SER A 24 1.95 -10.15 -12.47
C SER A 24 3.33 -10.12 -13.14
N PHE A 25 4.32 -9.52 -12.48
CA PHE A 25 5.69 -9.55 -12.98
C PHE A 25 6.25 -10.97 -12.82
N PRO A 26 7.07 -11.43 -13.78
CA PRO A 26 7.73 -12.72 -13.66
C PRO A 26 8.62 -12.73 -12.41
N ASP A 27 8.57 -13.81 -11.61
CA ASP A 27 9.38 -14.00 -10.40
C ASP A 27 10.88 -13.89 -10.72
N GLN A 28 11.40 -12.67 -10.75
CA GLN A 28 12.84 -12.42 -10.74
C GLN A 28 13.23 -12.33 -9.27
N ARG A 29 13.63 -13.47 -8.71
CA ARG A 29 14.21 -13.53 -7.37
C ARG A 29 15.34 -12.51 -7.28
N LEU A 30 15.12 -11.44 -6.53
CA LEU A 30 16.08 -10.36 -6.24
C LEU A 30 17.41 -10.85 -5.63
N GLY A 31 17.54 -12.14 -5.30
CA GLY A 31 18.70 -12.76 -4.65
C GLY A 31 19.68 -13.56 -5.52
N GLU A 32 19.42 -13.79 -6.82
CA GLU A 32 20.24 -14.72 -7.65
C GLU A 32 20.81 -14.09 -8.94
N ILE A 33 21.11 -12.78 -8.98
CA ILE A 33 21.50 -12.12 -10.24
C ILE A 33 22.94 -11.61 -10.19
N GLU A 34 23.87 -12.41 -10.72
CA GLU A 34 25.29 -12.06 -10.94
C GLU A 34 25.52 -11.20 -12.19
N ASP A 35 24.58 -11.17 -13.15
CA ASP A 35 24.82 -10.57 -14.47
C ASP A 35 23.95 -9.32 -14.76
N TRP A 36 24.59 -8.28 -15.30
CA TRP A 36 23.99 -6.96 -15.51
C TRP A 36 23.17 -6.87 -16.81
N ALA A 37 23.05 -7.97 -17.57
CA ALA A 37 22.38 -8.01 -18.87
C ALA A 37 20.87 -8.37 -18.82
N ASP A 38 20.38 -9.02 -17.76
CA ASP A 38 18.96 -9.44 -17.62
C ASP A 38 18.03 -8.34 -17.06
N ARG A 39 18.37 -7.07 -17.30
CA ARG A 39 18.00 -5.90 -16.49
C ARG A 39 16.79 -5.07 -16.89
N GLU A 40 15.91 -5.54 -17.77
CA GLU A 40 14.78 -4.68 -18.19
C GLU A 40 13.68 -4.51 -17.12
N HIS A 41 13.68 -5.32 -16.05
CA HIS A 41 12.61 -5.29 -15.02
C HIS A 41 13.08 -5.18 -13.56
N ILE A 42 14.39 -5.11 -13.31
CA ILE A 42 14.93 -5.16 -11.95
C ILE A 42 14.59 -3.87 -11.17
N GLY A 43 13.82 -4.02 -10.09
CA GLY A 43 13.64 -3.01 -9.04
C GLY A 43 12.40 -2.12 -9.15
N VAL A 44 11.62 -2.21 -10.23
CA VAL A 44 10.38 -1.39 -10.35
C VAL A 44 9.30 -1.83 -9.35
N GLU A 45 9.32 -3.11 -8.96
CA GLU A 45 8.40 -3.70 -7.98
C GLU A 45 8.39 -2.98 -6.62
N PRO A 46 9.51 -2.82 -5.89
CA PRO A 46 9.57 -2.02 -4.67
C PRO A 46 9.00 -0.60 -4.82
N MET A 47 9.28 0.05 -5.95
CA MET A 47 8.77 1.40 -6.24
C MET A 47 7.25 1.39 -6.40
N LEU A 48 6.70 0.46 -7.17
CA LEU A 48 5.26 0.34 -7.39
C LEU A 48 4.52 -0.07 -6.11
N LEU A 49 5.11 -0.94 -5.30
CA LEU A 49 4.57 -1.29 -4.00
C LEU A 49 4.52 -0.08 -3.06
N ALA A 50 5.62 0.67 -2.95
CA ALA A 50 5.67 1.90 -2.16
C ALA A 50 4.64 2.93 -2.63
N LEU A 51 4.51 3.14 -3.95
CA LEU A 51 3.49 3.99 -4.55
C LEU A 51 2.07 3.50 -4.22
N SER A 52 1.84 2.19 -4.31
CA SER A 52 0.55 1.61 -3.97
C SER A 52 0.20 1.82 -2.49
N MET A 53 1.17 1.69 -1.58
CA MET A 53 0.98 2.02 -0.16
C MET A 53 0.69 3.50 0.05
N GLU A 54 1.41 4.39 -0.64
CA GLU A 54 1.17 5.83 -0.60
C GLU A 54 -0.29 6.16 -0.98
N LEU A 55 -0.77 5.58 -2.08
CA LEU A 55 -2.16 5.75 -2.54
C LEU A 55 -3.16 5.15 -1.53
N ALA A 56 -2.87 3.97 -0.98
CA ALA A 56 -3.72 3.35 0.02
C ALA A 56 -3.89 4.26 1.26
N LEU A 57 -2.80 4.80 1.80
CA LEU A 57 -2.83 5.71 2.96
C LEU A 57 -3.53 7.03 2.60
N LYS A 58 -3.36 7.56 1.39
CA LYS A 58 -4.10 8.74 0.93
C LYS A 58 -5.60 8.48 0.78
N ALA A 59 -6.00 7.29 0.35
CA ALA A 59 -7.42 6.91 0.31
C ALA A 59 -8.03 6.89 1.72
N TRP A 60 -7.30 6.34 2.70
CA TRP A 60 -7.68 6.40 4.12
C TRP A 60 -7.79 7.84 4.62
N PHE A 61 -6.82 8.70 4.31
CA PHE A 61 -6.83 10.10 4.72
C PHE A 61 -8.06 10.86 4.17
N VAL A 62 -8.33 10.73 2.86
CA VAL A 62 -9.49 11.37 2.22
C VAL A 62 -10.80 10.86 2.83
N PHE A 63 -10.87 9.58 3.19
CA PHE A 63 -12.03 8.99 3.84
C PHE A 63 -12.21 9.48 5.28
N ASP A 64 -11.14 9.53 6.07
CA ASP A 64 -11.17 9.89 7.50
C ASP A 64 -11.51 11.35 7.72
N HIS A 65 -10.92 12.24 6.93
CA HIS A 65 -11.05 13.70 7.11
C HIS A 65 -12.17 14.31 6.27
N ASP A 66 -12.88 13.51 5.46
CA ASP A 66 -13.84 13.96 4.44
C ASP A 66 -13.32 15.16 3.64
N ASN A 67 -12.01 15.15 3.33
CA ASN A 67 -11.31 16.22 2.64
C ASN A 67 -10.85 15.71 1.26
N PRO A 68 -11.28 16.33 0.15
CA PRO A 68 -10.85 15.91 -1.18
C PRO A 68 -9.35 16.14 -1.43
N ASP A 69 -8.71 17.04 -0.69
CA ASP A 69 -7.29 17.32 -0.81
C ASP A 69 -6.49 16.30 0.00
N ALA A 70 -5.99 15.27 -0.68
CA ALA A 70 -5.06 14.32 -0.09
C ALA A 70 -3.80 15.05 0.40
N LEU A 71 -3.25 14.60 1.53
CA LEU A 71 -2.01 15.14 2.09
C LEU A 71 -0.89 15.12 1.04
N LYS A 72 -0.27 16.27 0.79
CA LYS A 72 0.84 16.44 -0.16
C LYS A 72 2.16 15.96 0.45
N SER A 73 2.22 14.67 0.76
CA SER A 73 3.42 13.98 1.24
C SER A 73 3.59 12.66 0.47
N HIS A 74 4.85 12.27 0.29
CA HIS A 74 5.25 10.94 -0.21
C HIS A 74 5.81 10.06 0.91
N ASP A 75 5.97 10.65 2.09
CA ASP A 75 6.53 9.98 3.26
C ASP A 75 5.44 9.11 3.92
N LEU A 76 5.61 7.79 3.81
CA LEU A 76 4.63 6.81 4.27
C LEU A 76 4.32 6.94 5.77
N ILE A 77 5.32 7.25 6.60
CA ILE A 77 5.08 7.42 8.05
C ILE A 77 4.23 8.66 8.31
N LYS A 78 4.53 9.78 7.63
CA LYS A 78 3.74 11.02 7.77
C LYS A 78 2.30 10.83 7.28
N LEU A 79 2.10 10.06 6.20
CA LEU A 79 0.76 9.75 5.72
C LEU A 79 -0.02 8.91 6.74
N PHE A 80 0.62 7.93 7.38
CA PHE A 80 0.01 7.12 8.42
C PHE A 80 -0.29 7.92 9.70
N GLU A 81 0.65 8.74 10.15
CA GLU A 81 0.50 9.60 11.34
C GLU A 81 -0.57 10.69 11.15
N ALA A 82 -0.85 11.07 9.90
CA ALA A 82 -1.91 12.01 9.56
C ALA A 82 -3.32 11.39 9.54
N LEU A 83 -3.44 10.06 9.64
CA LEU A 83 -4.74 9.40 9.79
C LEU A 83 -5.34 9.68 11.17
N LEU A 84 -6.66 9.51 11.30
CA LEU A 84 -7.31 9.61 12.61
C LEU A 84 -6.73 8.56 13.58
N PRO A 85 -6.60 8.87 14.89
CA PRO A 85 -6.07 7.93 15.88
C PRO A 85 -6.77 6.56 15.88
N GLU A 86 -8.08 6.55 15.65
CA GLU A 86 -8.89 5.34 15.56
C GLU A 86 -8.49 4.46 14.37
N SER A 87 -8.22 5.09 13.22
CA SER A 87 -7.74 4.40 12.02
C SER A 87 -6.33 3.85 12.21
N GLN A 88 -5.44 4.61 12.85
CA GLN A 88 -4.09 4.14 13.17
C GLN A 88 -4.13 2.93 14.10
N GLN A 89 -4.91 2.98 15.18
CA GLN A 89 -5.07 1.87 16.11
C GLN A 89 -5.66 0.64 15.44
N LYS A 90 -6.66 0.83 14.56
CA LYS A 90 -7.28 -0.29 13.82
C LYS A 90 -6.27 -0.98 12.90
N LEU A 91 -5.50 -0.20 12.14
CA LEU A 91 -4.48 -0.75 11.25
C LEU A 91 -3.36 -1.45 12.01
N ASP A 92 -2.93 -0.91 13.16
CA ASP A 92 -1.90 -1.55 13.98
C ASP A 92 -2.39 -2.86 14.62
N GLN A 93 -3.63 -2.90 15.11
CA GLN A 93 -4.25 -4.13 15.63
C GLN A 93 -4.38 -5.21 14.55
N GLU A 94 -4.85 -4.84 13.35
CA GLU A 94 -4.97 -5.78 12.24
C GLU A 94 -3.60 -6.23 11.69
N PHE A 95 -2.59 -5.37 11.72
CA PHE A 95 -1.21 -5.74 11.42
C PHE A 95 -0.72 -6.82 12.40
N ARG A 96 -0.84 -6.57 13.71
CA ARG A 96 -0.45 -7.53 14.76
C ARG A 96 -1.21 -8.85 14.67
N ARG A 97 -2.47 -8.81 14.18
CA ARG A 97 -3.32 -10.00 14.04
C ARG A 97 -3.04 -10.82 12.78
N SER A 98 -2.79 -10.17 11.65
CA SER A 98 -2.82 -10.82 10.34
C SER A 98 -1.49 -10.85 9.61
N VAL A 99 -0.59 -9.90 9.89
CA VAL A 99 0.71 -9.78 9.23
C VAL A 99 1.84 -10.24 10.15
N ASN A 100 1.80 -9.89 11.45
CA ASN A 100 2.87 -10.27 12.38
C ASN A 100 3.01 -11.80 12.57
N PRO A 101 1.95 -12.61 12.71
CA PRO A 101 2.13 -14.05 12.98
C PRO A 101 2.93 -14.81 11.91
N PRO A 102 2.73 -14.62 10.59
CA PRO A 102 3.55 -15.25 9.55
C PRO A 102 4.91 -14.59 9.32
N HIS A 103 5.14 -13.38 9.84
CA HIS A 103 6.34 -12.58 9.61
C HIS A 103 7.06 -12.21 10.91
N ALA A 104 6.82 -12.96 11.98
CA ALA A 104 7.32 -12.63 13.31
C ALA A 104 8.85 -12.57 13.27
N SER A 105 9.40 -11.40 13.56
CA SER A 105 10.84 -11.25 13.72
C SER A 105 11.23 -11.76 15.11
N PRO A 106 12.13 -12.75 15.22
CA PRO A 106 12.54 -13.30 16.52
C PRO A 106 13.34 -12.30 17.38
N PHE A 107 13.60 -11.10 16.86
CA PHE A 107 14.43 -10.07 17.50
C PHE A 107 13.65 -8.85 17.98
N PHE A 108 12.36 -8.71 17.66
CA PHE A 108 11.58 -7.51 17.97
C PHE A 108 10.17 -7.86 18.48
N ASP A 109 9.96 -7.70 19.78
CA ASP A 109 8.68 -8.00 20.46
C ASP A 109 7.57 -6.95 20.20
N ASP A 110 7.91 -5.76 19.67
CA ASP A 110 6.96 -4.65 19.41
C ASP A 110 6.98 -4.17 17.95
N TYR A 111 7.09 -5.11 17.01
CA TYR A 111 7.05 -4.83 15.58
C TYR A 111 5.64 -4.46 15.13
N GLY A 112 5.45 -3.21 14.69
CA GLY A 112 4.17 -2.66 14.25
C GLY A 112 4.18 -2.17 12.80
N ILE A 113 3.02 -1.70 12.32
CA ILE A 113 2.91 -1.19 10.94
C ILE A 113 3.84 0.01 10.70
N ARG A 114 4.10 0.82 11.74
CA ARG A 114 5.00 1.97 11.67
C ARG A 114 6.42 1.58 11.32
N ASP A 115 6.91 0.44 11.79
CA ASP A 115 8.27 -0.03 11.51
C ASP A 115 8.43 -0.36 10.02
N ILE A 116 7.43 -1.02 9.44
CA ILE A 116 7.36 -1.29 7.99
C ILE A 116 7.40 0.01 7.19
N LEU A 117 6.52 0.96 7.53
CA LEU A 117 6.44 2.22 6.80
C LEU A 117 7.72 3.04 6.95
N THR A 118 8.37 2.99 8.11
CA THR A 118 9.63 3.67 8.39
C THR A 118 10.78 3.04 7.60
N GLN A 119 10.85 1.70 7.56
CA GLN A 119 11.86 0.96 6.81
C GLN A 119 11.81 1.27 5.31
N HIS A 120 10.63 1.61 4.79
CA HIS A 120 10.43 1.84 3.36
C HIS A 120 10.16 3.29 2.97
N LYS A 121 10.36 4.25 3.89
CA LYS A 121 10.10 5.69 3.62
C LYS A 121 10.98 6.25 2.49
N ASP A 122 12.18 5.71 2.31
CA ASP A 122 13.14 6.15 1.29
C ASP A 122 13.18 5.22 0.06
N ALA A 123 12.26 4.26 -0.05
CA ALA A 123 12.27 3.23 -1.10
C ALA A 123 12.30 3.82 -2.53
N PHE A 124 11.65 4.97 -2.74
CA PHE A 124 11.69 5.68 -4.02
C PHE A 124 13.07 6.28 -4.33
N ILE A 125 13.74 6.81 -3.31
CA ILE A 125 15.09 7.39 -3.43
C ILE A 125 16.10 6.27 -3.68
N ASP A 126 15.99 5.17 -2.94
CA ASP A 126 16.85 4.00 -3.08
C ASP A 126 16.73 3.37 -4.46
N TRP A 127 15.51 3.23 -4.97
CA TRP A 127 15.27 2.77 -6.33
C TRP A 127 15.90 3.70 -7.38
N ARG A 128 15.69 5.02 -7.24
CA ARG A 128 16.21 6.02 -8.18
C ARG A 128 17.74 5.93 -8.30
N TYR A 129 18.44 5.69 -7.21
CA TYR A 129 19.90 5.61 -7.17
C TYR A 129 20.46 4.19 -7.19
N LEU A 130 19.61 3.18 -7.43
CA LEU A 130 20.00 1.77 -7.49
C LEU A 130 21.12 1.53 -8.51
N HIS A 131 21.08 2.26 -9.63
CA HIS A 131 22.05 2.17 -10.71
C HIS A 131 23.42 2.80 -10.37
N GLU A 132 23.47 3.74 -9.41
CA GLU A 132 24.69 4.44 -9.00
C GLU A 132 25.41 3.74 -7.84
N ALA A 133 24.66 3.10 -6.94
CA ALA A 133 25.17 2.76 -5.63
C ALA A 133 26.00 1.47 -5.55
N LYS A 134 25.99 0.57 -6.55
CA LYS A 134 26.43 -0.85 -6.39
C LYS A 134 25.89 -1.52 -5.11
N LYS A 135 24.81 -0.97 -4.52
CA LYS A 135 24.20 -1.45 -3.29
C LYS A 135 23.02 -2.33 -3.66
N THR A 136 22.86 -3.41 -2.91
CA THR A 136 21.64 -4.19 -2.88
C THR A 136 20.58 -3.42 -2.10
N MET A 137 19.41 -3.21 -2.69
CA MET A 137 18.25 -2.66 -1.98
C MET A 137 17.68 -3.79 -1.09
N MET A 138 17.77 -3.63 0.22
CA MET A 138 17.11 -4.55 1.15
C MET A 138 15.64 -4.16 1.25
N PHE A 139 14.78 -4.85 0.50
CA PHE A 139 13.34 -4.65 0.52
C PHE A 139 12.65 -5.95 0.92
N ASP A 140 12.00 -5.98 2.09
CA ASP A 140 11.19 -7.13 2.49
C ASP A 140 9.83 -7.09 1.80
N GLN A 141 9.84 -7.56 0.55
CA GLN A 141 8.67 -7.54 -0.32
C GLN A 141 7.49 -8.30 0.28
N SER A 142 7.73 -9.43 0.90
CA SER A 142 6.69 -10.30 1.42
C SER A 142 5.89 -9.60 2.52
N VAL A 143 6.61 -9.04 3.51
CA VAL A 143 5.98 -8.32 4.63
C VAL A 143 5.29 -7.04 4.15
N PHE A 144 5.93 -6.32 3.23
CA PHE A 144 5.37 -5.08 2.70
C PHE A 144 4.09 -5.31 1.88
N GLU A 145 4.08 -6.33 1.02
CA GLU A 145 2.90 -6.73 0.26
C GLU A 145 1.76 -7.18 1.16
N ALA A 146 2.05 -8.00 2.18
CA ALA A 146 1.05 -8.45 3.15
C ALA A 146 0.44 -7.26 3.92
N THR A 147 1.28 -6.29 4.29
CA THR A 147 0.85 -5.04 4.94
C THR A 147 -0.06 -4.23 4.03
N LEU A 148 0.33 -4.05 2.76
CA LEU A 148 -0.43 -3.30 1.77
C LEU A 148 -1.80 -3.95 1.50
N GLU A 149 -1.82 -5.27 1.34
CA GLU A 149 -3.06 -6.02 1.16
C GLU A 149 -3.99 -5.89 2.37
N MET A 150 -3.43 -5.95 3.58
CA MET A 150 -4.17 -5.71 4.82
C MET A 150 -4.79 -4.30 4.84
N VAL A 151 -4.00 -3.24 4.57
CA VAL A 151 -4.47 -1.85 4.57
C VAL A 151 -5.61 -1.65 3.56
N LEU A 152 -5.48 -2.21 2.36
CA LEU A 152 -6.50 -2.12 1.31
C LEU A 152 -7.75 -2.94 1.64
N ARG A 153 -7.60 -4.11 2.26
CA ARG A 153 -8.72 -4.93 2.74
C ARG A 153 -9.51 -4.21 3.83
N GLU A 154 -8.81 -3.63 4.81
CA GLU A 154 -9.46 -2.86 5.87
C GLU A 154 -10.13 -1.59 5.33
N PHE A 155 -9.56 -0.95 4.31
CA PHE A 155 -10.19 0.18 3.63
C PHE A 155 -11.53 -0.21 3.00
N ARG A 156 -11.56 -1.33 2.26
CA ARG A 156 -12.76 -1.82 1.57
C ARG A 156 -13.92 -2.14 2.50
N LYS A 157 -13.64 -2.55 3.74
CA LYS A 157 -14.69 -2.79 4.76
C LYS A 157 -15.43 -1.50 5.18
N ARG A 158 -14.92 -0.32 4.85
CA ARG A 158 -15.49 0.97 5.28
C ARG A 158 -16.60 1.49 4.38
N TYR A 159 -16.84 0.86 3.23
CA TYR A 159 -17.88 1.28 2.29
C TYR A 159 -18.55 0.07 1.63
N LEU A 160 -19.82 0.25 1.27
CA LEU A 160 -20.58 -0.72 0.48
C LEU A 160 -20.89 -0.10 -0.88
N ILE A 161 -20.65 -0.86 -1.95
CA ILE A 161 -21.07 -0.48 -3.30
C ILE A 161 -22.34 -1.27 -3.60
N GLU A 162 -23.48 -0.58 -3.64
CA GLU A 162 -24.75 -1.16 -4.06
C GLU A 162 -25.01 -0.82 -5.53
N THR A 163 -25.35 -1.84 -6.33
CA THR A 163 -25.75 -1.64 -7.72
C THR A 163 -27.25 -1.39 -7.74
N VAL A 164 -27.67 -0.13 -7.89
CA VAL A 164 -29.09 0.19 -8.04
C VAL A 164 -29.50 -0.13 -9.46
N THR A 165 -30.27 -1.20 -9.64
CA THR A 165 -30.95 -1.44 -10.91
C THR A 165 -32.13 -0.48 -10.99
N PRO A 166 -32.24 0.36 -12.03
CA PRO A 166 -33.43 1.16 -12.22
C PRO A 166 -34.61 0.22 -12.43
N THR A 167 -35.55 0.20 -11.48
CA THR A 167 -36.88 -0.36 -11.70
C THR A 167 -37.55 0.53 -12.74
N PHE A 168 -37.50 0.11 -14.01
CA PHE A 168 -38.42 0.62 -15.01
C PHE A 168 -39.81 0.24 -14.52
N GLY A 169 -40.59 1.24 -14.10
CA GLY A 169 -41.99 1.03 -13.75
C GLY A 169 -42.69 0.52 -15.01
N ASP A 170 -43.25 -0.68 -14.93
CA ASP A 170 -44.26 -1.17 -15.86
C ASP A 170 -45.45 -0.21 -15.77
N TYR A 171 -45.46 0.78 -16.65
CA TYR A 171 -46.67 1.50 -17.01
C TYR A 171 -47.28 0.79 -18.23
N GLU A 172 -48.53 0.38 -18.03
CA GLU A 172 -49.51 -0.23 -18.96
C GLU A 172 -49.62 -1.76 -18.97
#